data_AF-A0A532B6L2-F1
#
_entry.id   AF-A0A532B6L2-F1
#
_cell.length_a   1.000
_cell.length_b   1.000
_cell.length_c   1.000
_cell.angle_alpha   90.00
_cell.angle_beta   90.00
_cell.angle_gamma   90.00
#
_symmetry.space_group_name_H-M   'P 1'
#
loop_
_entity.id
_entity.type
_entity.pdbx_description
1 polymer ?
#
loop_
_entity_poly.entity_id
_entity_poly.type
_entity_poly.pdbx_seq_one_letter_code
_entity_poly.pdbx_strand_id
1 'polypeptide(L)'
;YQGVSDISRRLGLGAAVVLVMIIGGRIIPSFTRNWLVRERPGRLPVPFGRFDVGTIALSAAGLSAWAFFPTLSGTGAVLIAGAVLNAIRLARWAGDRTLRDPLVLVLHVAFAFVPLGLLIAGLAVFVPERVPAVAGIHAFGVGALACMTLAVMTRATLGHTGRELRASTGTCGIFAAVVLAAIFRIAAAFAPTEAVLLHISAALWIASFVGFAGLFGVMLVRPRLQVRQSRTAA
;
A
#
# COMPACT_ATOMS: atom_id res chain seq x y z
N TYR A 1 -17.42 18.17 -18.28
CA TYR A 1 -17.50 16.93 -19.09
C TYR A 1 -16.69 15.84 -18.40
N GLN A 2 -17.33 14.76 -17.92
CA GLN A 2 -16.62 13.56 -17.51
C GLN A 2 -16.47 12.68 -18.76
N GLY A 3 -15.28 12.67 -19.35
CA GLY A 3 -15.04 11.88 -20.55
C GLY A 3 -14.94 10.39 -20.22
N VAL A 4 -15.10 9.54 -21.24
CA VAL A 4 -14.85 8.08 -21.14
C VAL A 4 -13.46 7.81 -20.53
N SER A 5 -12.47 8.65 -20.86
CA SER A 5 -11.10 8.57 -20.31
C SER A 5 -11.05 8.63 -18.77
N ASP A 6 -11.79 9.54 -18.15
CA ASP A 6 -11.77 9.70 -16.69
C ASP A 6 -12.43 8.52 -15.98
N ILE A 7 -13.54 8.03 -16.53
CA ILE A 7 -14.24 6.84 -16.03
C ILE A 7 -13.30 5.63 -16.11
N SER A 8 -12.66 5.39 -17.26
CA SER A 8 -11.71 4.29 -17.46
C SER A 8 -10.52 4.36 -16.49
N ARG A 9 -9.97 5.55 -16.25
CA ARG A 9 -8.85 5.75 -15.30
C ARG A 9 -9.27 5.40 -13.86
N ARG A 10 -10.45 5.84 -13.42
CA ARG A 10 -10.97 5.53 -12.09
C ARG A 10 -11.33 4.06 -11.93
N LEU A 11 -11.91 3.43 -12.96
CA LEU A 11 -12.18 1.98 -12.95
C LEU A 11 -10.89 1.17 -12.84
N GLY A 12 -9.89 1.46 -13.67
CA GLY A 12 -8.60 0.77 -13.61
C GLY A 12 -7.91 0.93 -12.26
N LEU A 13 -7.86 2.16 -11.74
CA LEU A 13 -7.32 2.44 -10.41
C LEU A 13 -8.11 1.73 -9.30
N GLY A 14 -9.44 1.81 -9.35
CA GLY A 14 -10.34 1.19 -8.39
C GLY A 14 -10.19 -0.33 -8.36
N ALA A 15 -10.12 -0.98 -9.52
CA ALA A 15 -9.87 -2.41 -9.64
C ALA A 15 -8.53 -2.81 -9.01
N ALA A 16 -7.47 -2.03 -9.27
CA ALA A 16 -6.16 -2.28 -8.68
C ALA A 16 -6.17 -2.10 -7.15
N VAL A 17 -6.89 -1.10 -6.63
CA VAL A 17 -7.08 -0.91 -5.17
C VAL A 17 -7.89 -2.07 -4.56
N VAL A 18 -8.93 -2.54 -5.23
CA VAL A 18 -9.69 -3.74 -4.81
C VAL A 18 -8.78 -4.98 -4.77
N LEU A 19 -7.89 -5.15 -5.75
CA LEU A 19 -6.90 -6.23 -5.75
C LEU A 19 -5.98 -6.14 -4.54
N VAL A 20 -5.48 -4.94 -4.20
CA VAL A 20 -4.73 -4.70 -2.95
C VAL A 20 -5.57 -5.06 -1.72
N MET A 21 -6.86 -4.73 -1.69
CA MET A 21 -7.75 -5.07 -0.57
C MET A 21 -7.97 -6.58 -0.39
N ILE A 22 -8.03 -7.33 -1.49
CA ILE A 22 -8.22 -8.79 -1.50
C ILE A 22 -6.92 -9.51 -1.15
N ILE A 23 -5.84 -9.24 -1.89
CA ILE A 23 -4.55 -9.92 -1.72
C ILE A 23 -3.89 -9.45 -0.42
N GLY A 24 -3.80 -8.13 -0.21
CA GLY A 24 -3.26 -7.52 1.01
C GLY A 24 -3.96 -8.04 2.26
N GLY A 25 -5.30 -8.14 2.22
CA GLY A 25 -6.09 -8.68 3.32
C GLY A 25 -5.79 -10.13 3.72
N ARG A 26 -5.05 -10.88 2.90
CA ARG A 26 -4.61 -12.24 3.20
C ARG A 26 -3.12 -12.29 3.53
N ILE A 27 -2.28 -11.65 2.71
CA ILE A 27 -0.82 -11.74 2.86
C ILE A 27 -0.31 -10.95 4.06
N ILE A 28 -0.89 -9.78 4.36
CA ILE A 28 -0.46 -8.93 5.47
C ILE A 28 -0.67 -9.66 6.81
N PRO A 29 -1.89 -10.09 7.18
CA PRO A 29 -2.08 -10.82 8.43
C PRO A 29 -1.31 -12.15 8.47
N SER A 30 -1.11 -12.84 7.35
CA SER A 30 -0.29 -14.06 7.31
C SER A 30 1.19 -13.78 7.64
N PHE A 31 1.81 -12.78 6.99
CA PHE A 31 3.19 -12.41 7.27
C PHE A 31 3.37 -11.85 8.68
N THR A 32 2.42 -11.04 9.16
CA THR A 32 2.42 -10.56 10.54
C THR A 32 2.34 -11.70 11.54
N ARG A 33 1.47 -12.68 11.32
CA ARG A 33 1.36 -13.87 12.18
C ARG A 33 2.66 -14.64 12.22
N ASN A 34 3.23 -14.95 11.05
CA ASN A 34 4.45 -15.75 10.94
C ASN A 34 5.62 -15.09 11.68
N TRP A 35 5.75 -13.77 11.54
CA TRP A 35 6.78 -13.01 12.26
C TRP A 35 6.51 -12.96 13.77
N LEU A 36 5.28 -12.65 14.20
CA LEU A 36 4.93 -12.53 15.62
C LEU A 36 5.07 -13.86 16.38
N VAL A 37 4.68 -14.98 15.78
CA VAL A 37 4.83 -16.31 16.40
C VAL A 37 6.32 -16.63 16.64
N ARG A 38 7.20 -16.22 15.73
CA ARG A 38 8.63 -16.49 15.81
C ARG A 38 9.38 -15.54 16.75
N GLU A 39 9.11 -14.23 16.64
CA GLU A 39 9.94 -13.18 17.25
C GLU A 39 9.29 -12.49 18.46
N ARG A 40 7.95 -12.49 18.55
CA ARG A 40 7.24 -11.71 19.57
C ARG A 40 5.85 -12.28 19.91
N PRO A 41 5.77 -13.45 20.56
CA PRO A 41 4.49 -14.08 20.92
C PRO A 41 3.52 -13.13 21.64
N GLY A 42 2.21 -13.35 21.49
CA GLY A 42 1.15 -12.51 22.07
C GLY A 42 -0.03 -12.31 21.12
N ARG A 43 -0.69 -11.14 21.15
CA ARG A 43 -1.80 -10.77 20.23
C ARG A 43 -1.45 -11.03 18.77
N LEU A 44 -2.19 -11.93 18.13
CA LEU A 44 -2.04 -12.28 16.72
C LEU A 44 -3.07 -11.55 15.84
N PRO A 45 -2.78 -11.38 14.54
CA PRO A 45 -3.74 -10.82 13.59
C PRO A 45 -4.99 -11.70 13.48
N VAL A 46 -6.15 -11.05 13.35
CA VAL A 46 -7.42 -11.76 13.13
C VAL A 46 -7.44 -12.34 11.71
N PRO A 47 -7.79 -13.63 11.52
CA PRO A 47 -7.91 -14.22 10.19
C PRO A 47 -8.96 -13.53 9.32
N PHE A 48 -8.78 -13.66 8.00
CA PHE A 48 -9.72 -13.17 7.01
C PHE A 48 -11.10 -13.82 7.20
N GLY A 49 -12.17 -13.01 7.23
CA GLY A 49 -13.53 -13.50 7.45
C GLY A 49 -14.63 -12.69 6.75
N ARG A 50 -15.89 -12.91 7.16
CA ARG A 50 -17.09 -12.28 6.54
C ARG A 50 -17.05 -10.76 6.58
N PHE A 51 -16.53 -10.18 7.66
CA PHE A 51 -16.33 -8.73 7.78
C PHE A 51 -15.41 -8.19 6.69
N ASP A 52 -14.32 -8.90 6.39
CA ASP A 52 -13.38 -8.52 5.33
C ASP A 52 -14.04 -8.55 3.95
N VAL A 53 -14.83 -9.60 3.67
CA VAL A 53 -15.61 -9.71 2.43
C VAL A 53 -16.60 -8.54 2.28
N GLY A 54 -17.37 -8.25 3.33
CA GLY A 54 -18.32 -7.13 3.31
C GLY A 54 -17.64 -5.77 3.11
N THR A 55 -16.49 -5.56 3.77
CA THR A 55 -15.70 -4.34 3.60
C THR A 55 -15.17 -4.19 2.17
N ILE A 56 -14.66 -5.27 1.58
CA ILE A 56 -14.16 -5.28 0.19
C ILE A 56 -15.30 -5.01 -0.77
N ALA A 57 -16.46 -5.66 -0.60
CA ALA A 57 -17.62 -5.48 -1.46
C ALA A 57 -18.16 -4.04 -1.40
N LEU A 58 -18.28 -3.47 -0.20
CA LEU A 58 -18.67 -2.06 -0.02
C LEU A 58 -17.68 -1.10 -0.69
N SER A 59 -16.38 -1.34 -0.49
CA SER A 59 -15.33 -0.50 -1.08
C SER A 59 -15.31 -0.60 -2.61
N ALA A 60 -15.52 -1.80 -3.17
CA ALA A 60 -15.63 -2.02 -4.60
C ALA A 60 -16.86 -1.32 -5.19
N ALA A 61 -18.02 -1.41 -4.52
CA ALA A 61 -19.22 -0.68 -4.91
C ALA A 61 -18.99 0.84 -4.86
N GLY A 62 -18.35 1.35 -3.81
CA GLY A 62 -17.97 2.76 -3.68
C GLY A 62 -17.02 3.25 -4.77
N LEU A 63 -15.99 2.46 -5.10
CA LEU A 63 -15.03 2.79 -6.17
C LEU A 63 -15.67 2.73 -7.56
N SER A 64 -16.58 1.79 -7.80
CA SER A 64 -17.39 1.75 -9.03
C SER A 64 -18.31 2.97 -9.12
N ALA A 65 -19.03 3.29 -8.04
CA ALA A 65 -19.85 4.51 -7.97
C ALA A 65 -19.00 5.78 -8.15
N TRP A 66 -17.78 5.81 -7.63
CA TRP A 66 -16.84 6.91 -7.84
C TRP A 66 -16.37 7.06 -9.28
N ALA A 67 -16.27 5.95 -10.02
CA ALA A 67 -15.92 6.02 -11.43
C ALA A 67 -17.02 6.70 -12.25
N PHE A 68 -18.29 6.32 -12.05
CA PHE A 68 -19.43 6.79 -12.86
C PHE A 68 -20.11 8.06 -12.31
N PHE A 69 -20.13 8.22 -10.99
CA PHE A 69 -20.89 9.23 -10.28
C PHE A 69 -20.06 9.88 -9.14
N PRO A 70 -18.90 10.47 -9.47
CA PRO A 70 -17.91 10.96 -8.49
C PRO A 70 -18.39 12.13 -7.63
N THR A 71 -19.46 12.83 -8.03
CA THR A 71 -19.97 14.02 -7.33
C THR A 71 -21.24 13.75 -6.52
N LEU A 72 -21.79 12.53 -6.57
CA LEU A 72 -22.97 12.20 -5.78
C LEU A 72 -22.59 12.02 -4.31
N SER A 73 -23.32 12.68 -3.41
CA SER A 73 -23.15 12.55 -1.96
C SER A 73 -23.22 11.10 -1.47
N GLY A 74 -24.06 10.27 -2.12
CA GLY A 74 -24.14 8.83 -1.84
C GLY A 74 -22.81 8.11 -2.09
N THR A 75 -22.13 8.41 -3.20
CA THR A 75 -20.79 7.90 -3.50
C THR A 75 -19.81 8.31 -2.42
N GLY A 76 -19.80 9.60 -2.05
CA GLY A 76 -18.93 10.13 -1.00
C GLY A 76 -19.12 9.40 0.33
N ALA A 77 -20.37 9.19 0.75
CA ALA A 77 -20.71 8.48 1.99
C ALA A 77 -20.23 7.02 1.97
N VAL A 78 -20.44 6.30 0.86
CA VAL A 78 -19.98 4.90 0.72
C VAL A 78 -18.46 4.80 0.75
N LEU A 79 -17.74 5.72 0.12
CA LEU A 79 -16.28 5.78 0.19
C LEU A 79 -15.77 6.04 1.61
N ILE A 80 -16.38 6.97 2.35
CA ILE A 80 -16.02 7.25 3.75
C ILE A 80 -16.31 6.02 4.63
N ALA A 81 -17.45 5.35 4.46
CA ALA A 81 -17.74 4.10 5.16
C ALA A 81 -16.70 3.02 4.83
N GLY A 82 -16.33 2.87 3.56
CA GLY A 82 -15.25 1.99 3.11
C GLY A 82 -13.89 2.32 3.75
N ALA A 83 -13.58 3.61 3.92
CA ALA A 83 -12.37 4.05 4.60
C ALA A 83 -12.34 3.61 6.07
N VAL A 84 -13.42 3.84 6.81
CA VAL A 84 -13.54 3.44 8.22
C VAL A 84 -13.41 1.93 8.36
N LEU A 85 -14.12 1.16 7.53
CA LEU A 85 -14.07 -0.30 7.60
C LEU A 85 -12.68 -0.86 7.24
N ASN A 86 -11.99 -0.31 6.24
CA ASN A 86 -10.62 -0.72 5.93
C ASN A 86 -9.61 -0.31 7.00
N ALA A 87 -9.81 0.82 7.69
CA ALA A 87 -9.01 1.17 8.86
C ALA A 87 -9.20 0.16 10.01
N ILE A 88 -10.44 -0.29 10.25
CA ILE A 88 -10.73 -1.36 11.22
C ILE A 88 -10.06 -2.68 10.78
N ARG A 89 -10.09 -3.03 9.50
CA ARG A 89 -9.36 -4.21 8.99
C ARG A 89 -7.87 -4.12 9.29
N LEU A 90 -7.25 -2.97 9.02
CA LEU A 90 -5.84 -2.74 9.28
C LEU A 90 -5.50 -2.89 10.78
N ALA A 91 -6.32 -2.33 11.66
CA ALA A 91 -6.14 -2.44 13.12
C ALA A 91 -6.25 -3.89 13.63
N ARG A 92 -7.08 -4.73 12.98
CA ARG A 92 -7.22 -6.16 13.29
C ARG A 92 -5.97 -6.99 12.95
N TRP A 93 -5.00 -6.44 12.22
CA TRP A 93 -3.80 -7.18 11.80
C TRP A 93 -2.58 -7.01 12.71
N ALA A 94 -2.72 -6.30 13.84
CA ALA A 94 -1.65 -6.13 14.84
C ALA A 94 -0.33 -5.57 14.28
N GLY A 95 -0.41 -4.72 13.24
CA GLY A 95 0.75 -4.13 12.57
C GLY A 95 1.63 -3.27 13.47
N ASP A 96 1.03 -2.64 14.49
CA ASP A 96 1.73 -1.88 15.55
C ASP A 96 2.81 -2.70 16.28
N ARG A 97 2.69 -4.04 16.30
CA ARG A 97 3.68 -4.90 16.95
C ARG A 97 4.89 -5.22 16.07
N THR A 98 4.86 -4.83 14.80
CA THR A 98 5.84 -5.22 13.75
C THR A 98 6.93 -4.18 13.49
N LEU A 99 7.05 -3.16 14.34
CA LEU A 99 8.05 -2.07 14.19
C LEU A 99 9.50 -2.56 14.09
N ARG A 100 9.80 -3.77 14.59
CA ARG A 100 11.14 -4.39 14.52
C ARG A 100 11.42 -5.12 13.20
N ASP A 101 10.42 -5.31 12.34
CA ASP A 101 10.59 -5.92 11.02
C ASP A 101 10.06 -4.98 9.92
N PRO A 102 10.96 -4.18 9.30
CA PRO A 102 10.58 -3.25 8.25
C PRO A 102 9.89 -3.92 7.05
N LEU A 103 10.17 -5.20 6.75
CA LEU A 103 9.53 -5.94 5.66
C LEU A 103 8.04 -6.17 5.90
N VAL A 104 7.64 -6.36 7.16
CA VAL A 104 6.23 -6.53 7.53
C VAL A 104 5.57 -5.19 7.82
N LEU A 105 6.30 -4.26 8.45
CA LEU A 105 5.78 -2.92 8.76
C LEU A 105 5.34 -2.18 7.50
N VAL A 106 6.18 -2.17 6.45
CA VAL A 106 5.88 -1.44 5.22
C VAL A 106 4.60 -1.91 4.54
N LEU A 107 4.21 -3.18 4.70
CA LEU A 107 2.95 -3.70 4.16
C LEU A 107 1.73 -3.06 4.82
N HIS A 108 1.80 -2.80 6.13
CA HIS A 108 0.73 -2.09 6.86
C HIS A 108 0.70 -0.62 6.48
N VAL A 109 1.87 0.01 6.36
CA VAL A 109 1.99 1.41 5.92
C VAL A 109 1.43 1.57 4.50
N ALA A 110 1.79 0.69 3.57
CA ALA A 110 1.26 0.66 2.21
C ALA A 110 -0.27 0.48 2.21
N PHE A 111 -0.78 -0.47 3.01
CA PHE A 111 -2.22 -0.67 3.11
C PHE A 111 -2.96 0.53 3.71
N ALA A 112 -2.35 1.28 4.63
CA ALA A 112 -2.96 2.47 5.26
C ALA A 112 -3.33 3.56 4.25
N PHE A 113 -2.69 3.60 3.09
CA PHE A 113 -3.06 4.50 2.00
C PHE A 113 -4.39 4.12 1.33
N VAL A 114 -4.87 2.88 1.46
CA VAL A 114 -6.20 2.47 0.95
C VAL A 114 -7.33 3.20 1.68
N PRO A 115 -7.50 3.09 3.02
CA PRO A 115 -8.52 3.86 3.71
C PRO A 115 -8.28 5.36 3.62
N LEU A 116 -7.02 5.83 3.59
CA LEU A 116 -6.73 7.25 3.38
C LEU A 116 -7.23 7.74 2.01
N GLY A 117 -6.98 7.00 0.93
CA GLY A 117 -7.45 7.36 -0.41
C GLY A 117 -8.97 7.34 -0.52
N LEU A 118 -9.63 6.34 0.08
CA LEU A 118 -11.10 6.28 0.16
C LEU A 118 -11.66 7.47 0.93
N LEU A 119 -11.04 7.84 2.06
CA LEU A 119 -11.46 8.98 2.87
C LEU A 119 -11.30 10.29 2.10
N ILE A 120 -10.15 10.53 1.47
CA ILE A 120 -9.91 11.75 0.69
C ILE A 120 -10.88 11.83 -0.49
N ALA A 121 -11.07 10.72 -1.24
CA ALA A 121 -11.99 10.68 -2.36
C ALA A 121 -13.45 10.92 -1.93
N GLY A 122 -13.85 10.41 -0.77
CA GLY A 122 -15.17 10.66 -0.21
C GLY A 122 -15.37 12.09 0.30
N LEU A 123 -14.39 12.63 1.02
CA LEU A 123 -14.41 14.02 1.51
C LEU A 123 -14.39 15.04 0.38
N ALA A 124 -13.71 14.75 -0.73
CA ALA A 124 -13.70 15.60 -1.92
C ALA A 124 -15.11 15.83 -2.51
N VAL A 125 -16.08 14.96 -2.21
CA VAL A 125 -17.48 15.14 -2.60
C VAL A 125 -18.18 16.20 -1.73
N PHE A 126 -17.90 16.20 -0.43
CA PHE A 126 -18.62 17.05 0.53
C PHE A 126 -17.95 18.41 0.75
N VAL A 127 -16.63 18.48 0.61
CA VAL A 127 -15.83 19.70 0.81
C VAL A 127 -14.84 19.91 -0.34
N PRO A 128 -15.30 19.98 -1.61
CA PRO A 128 -14.43 20.06 -2.78
C PRO A 128 -13.48 21.27 -2.77
N GLU A 129 -13.89 22.38 -2.16
CA GLU A 129 -13.07 23.60 -2.01
C GLU A 129 -11.85 23.41 -1.10
N ARG A 130 -11.87 22.41 -0.21
CA ARG A 130 -10.80 22.14 0.76
C ARG A 130 -10.06 20.84 0.49
N VAL A 131 -10.71 19.88 -0.16
CA VAL A 131 -10.17 18.54 -0.40
C VAL A 131 -10.10 18.27 -1.90
N PRO A 132 -8.93 18.43 -2.52
CA PRO A 132 -8.74 18.20 -3.95
C PRO A 132 -8.94 16.72 -4.29
N ALA A 133 -9.82 16.42 -5.25
CA ALA A 133 -10.10 15.04 -5.68
C ALA A 133 -8.85 14.28 -6.16
N VAL A 134 -7.85 14.99 -6.71
CA VAL A 134 -6.60 14.40 -7.19
C VAL A 134 -5.72 13.85 -6.05
N ALA A 135 -5.87 14.37 -4.83
CA ALA A 135 -5.15 13.85 -3.66
C ALA A 135 -5.52 12.39 -3.37
N GLY A 136 -6.80 12.02 -3.55
CA GLY A 136 -7.26 10.63 -3.40
C GLY A 136 -6.66 9.70 -4.46
N ILE A 137 -6.53 10.18 -5.70
CA ILE A 137 -5.86 9.45 -6.79
C ILE A 137 -4.39 9.18 -6.44
N HIS A 138 -3.68 10.16 -5.87
CA HIS A 138 -2.28 10.00 -5.45
C HIS A 138 -2.14 9.08 -4.24
N ALA A 139 -3.07 9.12 -3.28
CA ALA A 139 -3.10 8.18 -2.18
C ALA A 139 -3.28 6.73 -2.68
N PHE A 140 -4.16 6.48 -3.65
CA PHE A 140 -4.30 5.15 -4.25
C PHE A 140 -3.09 4.73 -5.09
N GLY A 141 -2.65 5.57 -6.02
CA GLY A 141 -1.60 5.23 -6.98
C GLY A 141 -0.21 5.18 -6.36
N VAL A 142 0.23 6.30 -5.77
CA VAL A 142 1.57 6.43 -5.22
C VAL A 142 1.65 5.80 -3.83
N GLY A 143 0.63 6.04 -3.00
CA GLY A 143 0.55 5.48 -1.65
C GLY A 143 0.31 3.97 -1.66
N ALA A 144 -0.90 3.54 -2.02
CA ALA A 144 -1.29 2.15 -1.86
C ALA A 144 -0.60 1.23 -2.87
N LEU A 145 -0.71 1.53 -4.17
CA LEU A 145 -0.25 0.64 -5.23
C LEU A 145 1.28 0.57 -5.31
N ALA A 146 1.96 1.70 -5.41
CA ALA A 146 3.42 1.69 -5.56
C ALA A 146 4.13 1.15 -4.31
N CYS A 147 3.72 1.58 -3.10
CA CYS A 147 4.32 1.06 -1.86
C CYS A 147 4.05 -0.44 -1.69
N MET A 148 2.81 -0.91 -1.95
CA MET A 148 2.47 -2.33 -1.82
C MET A 148 3.27 -3.18 -2.81
N THR A 149 3.36 -2.74 -4.07
CA THR A 149 4.14 -3.42 -5.10
C THR A 149 5.61 -3.54 -4.69
N LEU A 150 6.27 -2.44 -4.29
CA LEU A 150 7.67 -2.49 -3.85
C LEU A 150 7.86 -3.37 -2.61
N ALA A 151 6.94 -3.32 -1.64
CA ALA A 151 7.00 -4.16 -0.45
C ALA A 151 6.94 -5.66 -0.79
N VAL A 152 5.96 -6.05 -1.63
CA VAL A 152 5.77 -7.44 -2.05
C VAL A 152 6.92 -7.91 -2.93
N MET A 153 7.34 -7.12 -3.93
CA MET A 153 8.47 -7.45 -4.80
C MET A 153 9.77 -7.63 -4.02
N THR A 154 10.03 -6.76 -3.04
CA THR A 154 11.20 -6.86 -2.18
C THR A 154 11.22 -8.18 -1.42
N ARG A 155 10.12 -8.51 -0.72
CA ARG A 155 10.00 -9.74 0.05
C ARG A 155 10.08 -10.98 -0.84
N ALA A 156 9.39 -10.96 -1.98
CA ALA A 156 9.39 -12.05 -2.95
C ALA A 156 10.79 -12.28 -3.54
N THR A 157 11.51 -11.20 -3.87
CA THR A 157 12.89 -11.28 -4.37
C THR A 157 13.79 -11.97 -3.35
N LEU A 158 13.75 -11.55 -2.07
CA LEU A 158 14.56 -12.19 -1.02
C LEU A 158 14.21 -13.68 -0.88
N GLY A 159 12.91 -14.01 -0.79
CA GLY A 159 12.44 -15.40 -0.61
C GLY A 159 12.78 -16.32 -1.78
N HIS A 160 12.50 -15.89 -3.02
CA HIS A 160 12.73 -16.73 -4.20
C HIS A 160 14.21 -16.85 -4.58
N THR A 161 15.04 -15.90 -4.17
CA THR A 161 16.49 -15.96 -4.41
C THR A 161 17.27 -16.63 -3.27
N GLY A 162 16.58 -17.15 -2.25
CA GLY A 162 17.17 -17.90 -1.13
C GLY A 162 17.91 -17.02 -0.12
N ARG A 163 17.64 -15.72 -0.10
CA ARG A 163 18.25 -14.76 0.83
C ARG A 163 17.45 -14.67 2.12
N GLU A 164 18.10 -14.25 3.19
CA GLU A 164 17.44 -14.00 4.47
C GLU A 164 16.34 -12.94 4.30
N LEU A 165 15.18 -13.19 4.91
CA LEU A 165 14.05 -12.26 4.91
C LEU A 165 14.29 -11.14 5.94
N ARG A 166 15.30 -10.31 5.67
CA ARG A 166 15.72 -9.20 6.52
C ARG A 166 15.90 -7.94 5.66
N ALA A 167 15.32 -6.83 6.11
CA ALA A 167 15.56 -5.53 5.48
C ALA A 167 16.97 -5.03 5.81
N SER A 168 17.75 -4.71 4.78
CA SER A 168 19.01 -3.98 4.93
C SER A 168 18.74 -2.48 5.11
N THR A 169 19.76 -1.70 5.48
CA THR A 169 19.66 -0.23 5.51
C THR A 169 19.22 0.33 4.16
N GLY A 170 19.70 -0.24 3.04
CA GLY A 170 19.27 0.14 1.70
C GLY A 170 17.79 -0.17 1.45
N THR A 171 17.31 -1.33 1.90
CA THR A 171 15.89 -1.69 1.85
C THR A 171 15.02 -0.70 2.63
N CYS A 172 15.44 -0.33 3.85
CA CYS A 172 14.74 0.68 4.65
C CYS A 172 14.72 2.04 3.95
N GLY A 173 15.82 2.45 3.32
CA GLY A 173 15.90 3.68 2.52
C GLY A 173 14.91 3.68 1.35
N ILE A 174 14.79 2.57 0.61
CA ILE A 174 13.81 2.42 -0.49
C ILE A 174 12.38 2.59 0.03
N PHE A 175 12.04 1.94 1.15
CA PHE A 175 10.69 2.03 1.74
C PHE A 175 10.38 3.43 2.26
N ALA A 176 11.33 4.05 2.98
CA ALA A 176 11.18 5.43 3.43
C ALA A 176 10.97 6.38 2.25
N ALA A 177 11.77 6.23 1.19
CA ALA A 177 11.68 7.07 0.00
C ALA A 177 10.32 6.96 -0.70
N VAL A 178 9.77 5.76 -0.95
CA VAL A 178 8.45 5.64 -1.61
C VAL A 178 7.30 6.14 -0.74
N VAL A 179 7.35 5.88 0.58
CA VAL A 179 6.31 6.36 1.51
C VAL A 179 6.34 7.88 1.60
N LEU A 180 7.53 8.49 1.73
CA LEU A 180 7.67 9.95 1.72
C LEU A 180 7.28 10.53 0.37
N ALA A 181 7.62 9.88 -0.75
CA ALA A 181 7.18 10.31 -2.07
C ALA A 181 5.65 10.38 -2.16
N ALA A 182 4.93 9.40 -1.61
CA ALA A 182 3.48 9.41 -1.52
C ALA A 182 2.95 10.56 -0.66
N ILE A 183 3.52 10.76 0.54
CA ILE A 183 3.12 11.85 1.45
C ILE A 183 3.30 13.21 0.77
N PHE A 184 4.47 13.48 0.20
CA PHE A 184 4.73 14.74 -0.52
C PHE A 184 3.84 14.89 -1.76
N ARG A 185 3.52 13.79 -2.47
CA ARG A 185 2.61 13.85 -3.62
C ARG A 185 1.20 14.27 -3.21
N ILE A 186 0.71 13.74 -2.09
CA ILE A 186 -0.59 14.10 -1.54
C ILE A 186 -0.54 15.55 -1.03
N ALA A 187 0.50 15.93 -0.29
CA ALA A 187 0.66 17.30 0.22
C ALA A 187 0.71 18.35 -0.91
N ALA A 188 1.43 18.07 -2.00
CA ALA A 188 1.49 18.92 -3.18
C ALA A 188 0.11 19.15 -3.84
N ALA A 189 -0.82 18.18 -3.71
CA ALA A 189 -2.18 18.37 -4.19
C ALA A 189 -2.96 19.40 -3.36
N PHE A 190 -2.70 19.49 -2.05
CA PHE A 190 -3.32 20.48 -1.16
C PHE A 190 -2.63 21.85 -1.19
N ALA A 191 -1.37 21.93 -1.62
CA ALA A 191 -0.59 23.15 -1.73
C ALA A 191 -0.03 23.31 -3.16
N PRO A 192 -0.88 23.58 -4.17
CA PRO A 192 -0.47 23.58 -5.58
C PRO A 192 0.53 24.69 -5.94
N THR A 193 0.63 25.75 -5.13
CA THR A 193 1.63 26.81 -5.29
C THR A 193 3.04 26.38 -4.85
N GLU A 194 3.14 25.32 -4.05
CA GLU A 194 4.40 24.83 -3.49
C GLU A 194 5.04 23.77 -4.40
N ALA A 195 5.51 24.20 -5.57
CA ALA A 195 6.10 23.31 -6.58
C ALA A 195 7.26 22.45 -6.04
N VAL A 196 7.94 22.92 -4.98
CA VAL A 196 9.01 22.17 -4.30
C VAL A 196 8.52 20.81 -3.75
N LEU A 197 7.29 20.71 -3.26
CA LEU A 197 6.74 19.44 -2.74
C LEU A 197 6.63 18.38 -3.86
N LEU A 198 6.27 18.81 -5.07
CA LEU A 198 6.22 17.94 -6.23
C LEU A 198 7.62 17.46 -6.64
N HIS A 199 8.61 18.34 -6.66
CA HIS A 199 10.00 17.98 -6.99
C HIS A 199 10.59 17.01 -5.96
N ILE A 200 10.36 17.24 -4.67
CA ILE A 200 10.77 16.32 -3.60
C ILE A 200 10.11 14.95 -3.79
N SER A 201 8.80 14.93 -4.03
CA SER A 201 8.06 13.69 -4.31
C SER A 201 8.65 12.92 -5.49
N ALA A 202 8.95 13.61 -6.60
CA ALA A 202 9.54 13.02 -7.80
C ALA A 202 10.95 12.46 -7.55
N ALA A 203 11.80 13.22 -6.85
CA ALA A 203 13.16 12.79 -6.52
C ALA A 203 13.17 11.53 -5.63
N LEU A 204 12.32 11.51 -4.60
CA LEU A 204 12.17 10.36 -3.70
C LEU A 204 11.60 9.13 -4.43
N TRP A 205 10.63 9.34 -5.34
CA TRP A 205 10.12 8.28 -6.20
C TRP A 205 11.24 7.66 -7.03
N ILE A 206 12.02 8.48 -7.76
CA ILE A 206 13.14 8.01 -8.57
C ILE A 206 14.15 7.26 -7.71
N ALA A 207 14.55 7.83 -6.56
CA ALA A 207 15.50 7.21 -5.66
C ALA A 207 15.02 5.83 -5.17
N SER A 208 13.73 5.69 -4.85
CA SER A 208 13.15 4.41 -4.41
C SER A 208 13.20 3.35 -5.51
N PHE A 209 12.74 3.67 -6.72
CA PHE A 209 12.67 2.71 -7.83
C PHE A 209 14.06 2.37 -8.40
N VAL A 210 14.95 3.35 -8.54
CA VAL A 210 16.35 3.11 -8.94
C VAL A 210 17.08 2.30 -7.86
N GLY A 211 16.89 2.64 -6.58
CA GLY A 211 17.42 1.86 -5.47
C GLY A 211 16.93 0.41 -5.49
N PHE A 212 15.64 0.20 -5.75
CA PHE A 212 15.07 -1.14 -5.88
C PHE A 212 15.70 -1.89 -7.06
N ALA A 213 15.77 -1.28 -8.25
CA ALA A 213 16.36 -1.89 -9.44
C ALA A 213 17.84 -2.26 -9.22
N GLY A 214 18.61 -1.38 -8.59
CA GLY A 214 20.02 -1.62 -8.28
C GLY A 214 20.25 -2.72 -7.25
N LEU A 215 19.53 -2.69 -6.12
CA LEU A 215 19.73 -3.67 -5.04
C LEU A 215 19.10 -5.03 -5.35
N PHE A 216 17.85 -5.05 -5.83
CA PHE A 216 17.08 -6.28 -6.02
C PHE A 216 17.14 -6.80 -7.45
N GLY A 217 17.31 -5.93 -8.46
CA GLY A 217 17.49 -6.38 -9.85
C GLY A 217 18.73 -7.28 -10.01
N VAL A 218 19.85 -6.92 -9.38
CA VAL A 218 21.07 -7.75 -9.37
C VAL A 218 20.83 -9.11 -8.70
N MET A 219 19.96 -9.16 -7.68
CA MET A 219 19.62 -10.42 -7.00
C MET A 219 18.82 -11.37 -7.89
N LEU A 220 17.97 -10.84 -8.76
CA LEU A 220 17.08 -11.58 -9.66
C LEU A 220 17.81 -12.14 -10.88
N VAL A 221 18.87 -11.48 -11.36
CA VAL A 221 19.67 -11.93 -12.51
C VAL A 221 20.84 -12.85 -12.13
N ARG A 222 21.07 -13.05 -10.83
CA ARG A 222 22.11 -13.96 -10.32
C ARG A 222 21.52 -15.30 -9.90
N PRO A 223 22.32 -16.39 -9.90
CA PRO A 223 21.86 -17.69 -9.41
C PRO A 223 21.32 -17.60 -7.98
N ARG A 224 20.28 -18.40 -7.71
CA ARG A 224 19.72 -18.56 -6.37
C ARG A 224 20.81 -19.02 -5.40
N LEU A 225 20.86 -18.40 -4.22
CA LEU A 225 21.77 -18.87 -3.16
C LEU A 225 21.32 -20.24 -2.68
N GLN A 226 22.22 -21.22 -2.72
CA GLN A 226 21.99 -22.51 -2.11
C GLN A 226 22.20 -22.37 -0.60
N VAL A 227 21.26 -22.90 0.19
CA VAL A 227 21.47 -23.05 1.63
C VAL A 227 22.68 -23.96 1.79
N ARG A 228 23.77 -23.45 2.38
CA ARG A 228 24.95 -24.25 2.69
C ARG A 228 24.48 -25.38 3.62
N GLN A 229 24.34 -26.59 3.09
CA GLN A 229 24.11 -27.76 3.93
C GLN A 229 25.27 -27.82 4.91
N SER A 230 24.97 -27.68 6.20
CA SER A 230 25.91 -28.01 7.26
C SER A 230 26.34 -29.44 7.03
N ARG A 231 27.60 -29.65 6.58
CA ARG A 231 28.26 -30.95 6.63
C ARG A 231 28.28 -31.36 8.10
N THR A 232 27.28 -32.10 8.54
CA THR A 232 27.43 -32.98 9.70
C THR A 232 28.50 -33.98 9.30
N ALA A 233 29.69 -33.75 9.84
CA ALA A 233 30.83 -34.66 9.72
C ALA A 233 30.40 -36.04 10.24
N ALA A 234 30.69 -37.05 9.43
CA ALA A 234 30.69 -38.46 9.84
C ALA A 234 31.87 -38.73 10.78
#